data_AF-A0A918A0Q0-F1
#
_entry.id   AF-A0A918A0Q0-F1
#
_cell.length_a   1.000
_cell.length_b   1.000
_cell.length_c   1.000
_cell.angle_alpha   90.00
_cell.angle_beta   90.00
_cell.angle_gamma   90.00
#
_symmetry.space_group_name_H-M   'P 1'
#
loop_
_entity.id
_entity.type
_entity.pdbx_description
1 polymer ?
#
loop_
_entity_poly.entity_id
_entity_poly.type
_entity_poly.pdbx_seq_one_letter_code
_entity_poly.pdbx_strand_id
1 'polypeptide(L)'
;MRLLVVALFAHEISIIALASAASAAPITPAEEPGPAPAPIIRVYHLGGAYQAPQWHDALDEAATTLAETYNVPTAQEAAVPRERRPEARAGKAGIGWKQSARPRAKQARRPLVNLRRALPRQATVQLSHANASRWLKQAGLRWRSTGNCTDKRLRYCTSLDAVRTSTVSGLIELKQRSGCRVMVTGGTEAGHAPGPLSHGAGYKADISPNPCIDRFITQNHDRAGMRSDGSRLYRSESGTVFADEGDHWDILFR
;
A
#
# COMPACT_ATOMS: atom_id res chain seq x y z
N MET A 1 64.27 -38.73 37.39
CA MET A 1 62.87 -38.60 37.82
C MET A 1 62.64 -37.16 38.26
N ARG A 2 61.91 -36.36 37.48
CA ARG A 2 61.64 -34.94 37.77
C ARG A 2 60.44 -34.83 38.73
N LEU A 3 60.65 -34.11 39.83
CA LEU A 3 59.64 -33.73 40.82
C LEU A 3 58.57 -32.81 40.19
N LEU A 4 57.31 -33.01 40.56
CA LEU A 4 56.24 -32.01 40.42
C LEU A 4 55.75 -31.64 41.82
N VAL A 5 55.93 -30.37 42.18
CA VAL A 5 55.41 -29.72 43.39
C VAL A 5 54.01 -29.19 43.04
N VAL A 6 53.00 -29.62 43.79
CA VAL A 6 51.63 -29.08 43.73
C VAL A 6 51.49 -28.04 44.82
N ALA A 7 51.46 -26.76 44.45
CA ALA A 7 51.17 -25.65 45.35
C ALA A 7 49.65 -25.43 45.39
N LEU A 8 49.04 -25.66 46.56
CA LEU A 8 47.66 -25.30 46.88
C LEU A 8 47.63 -23.81 47.28
N PHE A 9 47.06 -22.96 46.43
CA PHE A 9 46.72 -21.59 46.79
C PHE A 9 45.26 -21.54 47.22
N ALA A 10 45.03 -21.44 48.52
CA ALA A 10 43.77 -20.94 49.07
C ALA A 10 43.68 -19.44 48.75
N HIS A 11 42.61 -19.01 48.09
CA HIS A 11 42.26 -17.60 47.96
C HIS A 11 40.99 -17.37 48.77
N GLU A 12 41.14 -16.67 49.90
CA GLU A 12 40.02 -16.09 50.63
C GLU A 12 39.40 -14.98 49.78
N ILE A 13 38.10 -15.10 49.49
CA ILE A 13 37.32 -14.04 48.86
C ILE A 13 36.74 -13.20 50.00
N SER A 14 37.41 -12.11 50.35
CA SER A 14 36.85 -11.08 51.22
C SER A 14 35.68 -10.39 50.53
N ILE A 15 34.48 -10.55 51.09
CA ILE A 15 33.28 -9.80 50.69
C ILE A 15 33.38 -8.41 51.33
N ILE A 16 33.81 -7.40 50.55
CA ILE A 16 33.74 -5.99 50.96
C ILE A 16 32.32 -5.50 50.65
N ALA A 17 31.51 -5.35 51.70
CA ALA A 17 30.24 -4.64 51.64
C ALA A 17 30.50 -3.14 51.44
N LEU A 18 30.29 -2.64 50.23
CA LEU A 18 30.20 -1.21 49.95
C LEU A 18 28.83 -0.70 50.42
N ALA A 19 28.81 -0.10 51.61
CA ALA A 19 27.72 0.76 52.04
C ALA A 19 27.83 2.11 51.31
N SER A 20 26.99 2.34 50.30
CA SER A 20 26.79 3.69 49.77
C SER A 20 25.86 4.46 50.71
N ALA A 21 26.44 5.40 51.45
CA ALA A 21 25.72 6.44 52.16
C ALA A 21 25.00 7.33 51.15
N ALA A 22 23.67 7.31 51.14
CA ALA A 22 22.84 8.27 50.43
C ALA A 22 22.82 9.58 51.21
N SER A 23 23.42 10.63 50.65
CA SER A 23 23.25 12.00 51.12
C SER A 23 21.85 12.47 50.73
N ALA A 24 21.01 12.75 51.73
CA ALA A 24 19.69 13.32 51.56
C ALA A 24 19.81 14.79 51.12
N ALA A 25 19.42 15.07 49.88
CA ALA A 25 19.17 16.43 49.42
C ALA A 25 17.82 16.93 49.97
N PRO A 26 17.69 18.23 50.30
CA PRO A 26 16.42 18.80 50.75
C PRO A 26 15.38 18.73 49.63
N ILE A 27 14.21 18.19 49.99
CA ILE A 27 13.04 18.07 49.12
C ILE A 27 12.44 19.47 48.96
N THR A 28 12.60 20.06 47.76
CA THR A 28 11.79 21.20 47.33
C THR A 28 10.35 20.73 47.09
N PRO A 29 9.32 21.48 47.51
CA PRO A 29 7.94 21.12 47.18
C PRO A 29 7.76 21.09 45.66
N ALA A 30 7.08 20.04 45.20
CA ALA A 30 6.78 19.85 43.78
C ALA A 30 5.91 21.01 43.29
N GLU A 31 6.39 21.69 42.25
CA GLU A 31 5.59 22.63 41.48
C GLU A 31 4.49 21.84 40.76
N GLU A 32 3.24 22.27 40.91
CA GLU A 32 2.09 21.62 40.27
C GLU A 32 2.29 21.54 38.74
N PRO A 33 1.90 20.43 38.09
CA PRO A 33 1.92 20.37 36.63
C PRO A 33 0.94 21.40 36.07
N GLY A 34 1.49 22.47 35.49
CA GLY A 34 0.71 23.44 34.73
C GLY A 34 -0.12 22.75 33.64
N PRO A 35 -1.23 23.37 33.21
CA PRO A 35 -2.14 22.77 32.24
C PRO A 35 -1.39 22.36 30.97
N ALA A 36 -1.60 21.12 30.53
CA ALA A 36 -1.03 20.60 29.30
C ALA A 36 -1.32 21.57 28.14
N PRO A 37 -0.34 21.89 27.29
CA PRO A 37 -0.58 22.76 26.14
C PRO A 37 -1.65 22.11 25.26
N ALA A 38 -2.65 22.90 24.88
CA ALA A 38 -3.71 22.47 23.97
C ALA A 38 -3.08 21.84 22.71
N PRO A 39 -3.69 20.78 22.15
CA PRO A 39 -3.17 20.17 20.93
C PRO A 39 -3.08 21.24 19.84
N ILE A 40 -1.88 21.45 19.31
CA ILE A 40 -1.70 22.21 18.08
C ILE A 40 -2.36 21.39 16.98
N ILE A 41 -3.65 21.65 16.73
CA ILE A 41 -4.31 21.21 15.52
C ILE A 41 -3.64 21.99 14.38
N ARG A 42 -2.59 21.40 13.80
CA ARG A 42 -2.07 21.85 12.51
C ARG A 42 -3.13 21.49 11.48
N VAL A 43 -4.06 22.42 11.25
CA VAL A 43 -4.94 22.37 10.11
C VAL A 43 -4.05 22.48 8.87
N TYR A 44 -3.79 21.37 8.22
CA TYR A 44 -3.25 21.39 6.87
C TYR A 44 -4.33 22.01 5.98
N HIS A 45 -4.18 23.28 5.62
CA HIS A 45 -4.94 23.88 4.54
C HIS A 45 -4.58 23.14 3.24
N LEU A 46 -5.47 22.24 2.81
CA LEU A 46 -5.52 21.75 1.44
C LEU A 46 -6.05 22.89 0.54
N GLY A 47 -5.22 23.91 0.35
CA GLY A 47 -5.51 25.12 -0.43
C GLY A 47 -4.63 25.31 -1.66
N GLY A 48 -3.88 24.29 -2.06
CA GLY A 48 -3.16 24.27 -3.33
C GLY A 48 -3.91 23.41 -4.34
N ALA A 49 -4.13 23.90 -5.56
CA ALA A 49 -4.62 23.08 -6.65
C ALA A 49 -3.70 21.86 -6.80
N TYR A 50 -4.16 20.69 -6.35
CA TYR A 50 -3.43 19.44 -6.45
C TYR A 50 -3.43 19.05 -7.93
N GLN A 51 -2.33 19.28 -8.62
CA GLN A 51 -2.06 18.65 -9.91
C GLN A 51 -1.83 17.17 -9.62
N ALA A 52 -2.87 16.37 -9.84
CA ALA A 52 -2.77 14.92 -9.79
C ALA A 52 -1.57 14.50 -10.67
N PRO A 53 -0.61 13.72 -10.14
CA PRO A 53 0.49 13.28 -10.96
C PRO A 53 -0.04 12.40 -12.09
N GLN A 54 0.61 12.45 -13.26
CA GLN A 54 0.33 11.73 -14.51
C GLN A 54 -0.02 10.22 -14.37
N TRP A 55 0.26 9.59 -13.22
CA TRP A 55 -0.15 8.20 -12.97
C TRP A 55 -1.62 8.04 -12.59
N HIS A 56 -2.32 9.09 -12.12
CA HIS A 56 -3.78 9.05 -12.00
C HIS A 56 -4.42 8.92 -13.38
N ASP A 57 -3.91 9.67 -14.37
CA ASP A 57 -4.34 9.53 -15.75
C ASP A 57 -3.98 8.14 -16.29
N ALA A 58 -2.83 7.56 -15.91
CA ALA A 58 -2.47 6.19 -16.29
C ALA A 58 -3.36 5.13 -15.61
N LEU A 59 -3.82 5.36 -14.38
CA LEU A 59 -4.79 4.50 -13.70
C LEU A 59 -6.18 4.64 -14.32
N ASP A 60 -6.59 5.84 -14.70
CA ASP A 60 -7.84 6.11 -15.40
C ASP A 60 -7.82 5.56 -16.84
N GLU A 61 -6.69 5.66 -17.54
CA GLU A 61 -6.46 5.07 -18.86
C GLU A 61 -6.44 3.55 -18.77
N ALA A 62 -5.70 2.97 -17.83
CA ALA A 62 -5.71 1.53 -17.60
C ALA A 62 -7.10 1.02 -17.19
N ALA A 63 -7.85 1.77 -16.38
CA ALA A 63 -9.23 1.46 -16.05
C ALA A 63 -10.15 1.50 -17.28
N THR A 64 -9.89 2.43 -18.20
CA THR A 64 -10.61 2.55 -19.47
C THR A 64 -10.29 1.38 -20.41
N THR A 65 -9.01 1.04 -20.56
CA THR A 65 -8.56 -0.12 -21.36
C THR A 65 -9.10 -1.44 -20.81
N LEU A 66 -9.19 -1.57 -19.49
CA LEU A 66 -9.78 -2.75 -18.84
C LEU A 66 -11.30 -2.82 -19.07
N ALA A 67 -12.02 -1.69 -19.05
CA ALA A 67 -13.45 -1.68 -19.37
C ALA A 67 -13.73 -2.12 -20.81
N GLU A 68 -12.89 -1.69 -21.77
CA GLU A 68 -12.95 -2.11 -23.17
C GLU A 68 -12.57 -3.59 -23.36
N THR A 69 -11.55 -4.07 -22.65
CA THR A 69 -11.06 -5.46 -22.78
C THR A 69 -12.04 -6.49 -22.23
N TYR A 70 -12.80 -6.15 -21.18
CA TYR A 70 -13.71 -7.07 -20.49
C TYR A 70 -15.20 -6.87 -20.83
N ASN A 71 -15.52 -6.07 -21.87
CA ASN A 71 -16.88 -5.76 -22.31
C ASN A 71 -17.83 -5.44 -21.15
N VAL A 72 -17.32 -4.69 -20.16
CA VAL A 72 -18.13 -4.23 -19.03
C VAL A 72 -19.03 -3.13 -19.59
N PRO A 73 -20.37 -3.28 -19.56
CA PRO A 73 -21.25 -2.34 -20.22
C PRO A 73 -21.00 -0.93 -19.70
N THR A 74 -20.64 -0.03 -20.62
CA THR A 74 -20.54 1.38 -20.27
C THR A 74 -21.93 1.90 -19.92
N ALA A 75 -22.01 2.99 -19.14
CA ALA A 75 -23.27 3.55 -18.66
C ALA A 75 -24.27 3.95 -19.78
N GLN A 76 -23.86 3.86 -21.05
CA GLN A 76 -24.70 4.12 -22.23
C GLN A 76 -25.56 2.92 -22.66
N GLU A 77 -25.19 1.67 -22.33
CA GLU A 77 -25.89 0.47 -22.82
C GLU A 77 -26.94 -0.12 -21.86
N ALA A 78 -27.01 0.36 -20.60
CA ALA A 78 -27.95 -0.16 -19.61
C ALA A 78 -29.40 0.36 -19.75
N ALA A 79 -29.69 1.16 -20.78
CA ALA A 79 -31.04 1.65 -21.03
C ALA A 79 -31.86 0.60 -21.81
N VAL A 80 -32.60 -0.24 -21.08
CA VAL A 80 -33.61 -1.16 -21.65
C VAL A 80 -34.66 -0.34 -22.43
N PRO A 81 -34.85 -0.55 -23.74
CA PRO A 81 -35.89 0.15 -24.48
C PRO A 81 -37.27 -0.42 -24.14
N ARG A 82 -38.18 0.45 -23.67
CA ARG A 82 -39.62 0.15 -23.62
C ARG A 82 -40.17 0.06 -25.05
N GLU A 83 -40.84 -1.04 -25.32
CA GLU A 83 -41.53 -1.40 -26.56
C GLU A 83 -42.60 -0.37 -26.96
N ARG A 84 -42.64 0.04 -28.24
CA ARG A 84 -43.81 0.71 -28.85
C ARG A 84 -44.09 0.18 -30.26
N ARG A 85 -45.36 -0.19 -30.42
CA ARG A 85 -46.09 -0.72 -31.59
C ARG A 85 -45.96 0.16 -32.85
N PRO A 86 -46.18 -0.38 -34.07
CA PRO A 86 -46.01 0.37 -35.32
C PRO A 86 -47.36 0.89 -35.88
N GLU A 87 -47.36 2.12 -36.39
CA GLU A 87 -48.41 2.62 -37.31
C GLU A 87 -47.81 3.35 -38.53
N ALA A 88 -48.13 2.77 -39.70
CA ALA A 88 -48.57 3.33 -40.97
C ALA A 88 -47.92 4.58 -41.63
N ARG A 89 -47.33 4.31 -42.81
CA ARG A 89 -47.58 4.85 -44.18
C ARG A 89 -47.57 6.37 -44.49
N ALA A 90 -46.77 6.66 -45.53
CA ALA A 90 -47.06 7.44 -46.75
C ALA A 90 -46.43 8.84 -46.91
N GLY A 91 -45.94 9.10 -48.13
CA GLY A 91 -45.82 10.46 -48.68
C GLY A 91 -44.49 10.79 -49.35
N LYS A 92 -44.51 10.95 -50.68
CA LYS A 92 -43.38 11.32 -51.55
C LYS A 92 -43.08 12.83 -51.54
N ALA A 93 -41.88 13.14 -52.05
CA ALA A 93 -41.50 14.29 -52.88
C ALA A 93 -40.83 15.51 -52.20
N GLY A 94 -39.79 16.01 -52.88
CA GLY A 94 -39.40 17.43 -52.83
C GLY A 94 -37.95 17.69 -52.43
N ILE A 95 -37.06 17.74 -53.42
CA ILE A 95 -35.71 18.30 -53.28
C ILE A 95 -35.84 19.82 -53.10
N GLY A 96 -35.36 20.34 -51.98
CA GLY A 96 -35.25 21.78 -51.71
C GLY A 96 -34.07 22.05 -50.81
N TRP A 97 -32.99 22.60 -51.38
CA TRP A 97 -31.79 22.98 -50.65
C TRP A 97 -32.08 24.22 -49.78
N LYS A 98 -31.96 24.08 -48.46
CA LYS A 98 -31.59 25.18 -47.58
C LYS A 98 -30.47 24.70 -46.67
N GLN A 99 -29.36 25.44 -46.69
CA GLN A 99 -28.25 25.27 -45.76
C GLN A 99 -28.78 25.55 -44.34
N SER A 100 -29.15 24.49 -43.61
CA SER A 100 -29.43 24.57 -42.19
C SER A 100 -28.11 24.60 -41.45
N ALA A 101 -27.84 25.73 -40.79
CA ALA A 101 -26.73 25.87 -39.86
C ALA A 101 -26.76 24.70 -38.86
N ARG A 102 -25.66 23.92 -38.81
CA ARG A 102 -25.49 22.86 -37.81
C ARG A 102 -25.59 23.50 -36.42
N PRO A 103 -26.52 23.07 -35.54
CA PRO A 103 -26.44 23.50 -34.15
C PRO A 103 -25.11 22.99 -33.59
N ARG A 104 -24.32 23.90 -33.00
CA ARG A 104 -23.16 23.52 -32.19
C ARG A 104 -23.63 22.47 -31.19
N ALA A 105 -23.17 21.23 -31.36
CA ALA A 105 -23.39 20.18 -30.40
C ALA A 105 -22.90 20.70 -29.05
N LYS A 106 -23.82 20.93 -28.11
CA LYS A 106 -23.45 21.17 -26.71
C LYS A 106 -22.70 19.91 -26.30
N GLN A 107 -21.40 20.02 -26.05
CA GLN A 107 -20.59 18.93 -25.50
C GLN A 107 -21.34 18.39 -24.28
N ALA A 108 -21.93 17.21 -24.42
CA ALA A 108 -22.58 16.54 -23.32
C ALA A 108 -21.48 16.28 -22.29
N ARG A 109 -21.56 16.97 -21.14
CA ARG A 109 -20.63 16.77 -20.04
C ARG A 109 -20.69 15.29 -19.70
N ARG A 110 -19.58 14.57 -19.91
CA ARG A 110 -19.46 13.15 -19.56
C ARG A 110 -19.95 12.99 -18.12
N PRO A 111 -20.84 12.03 -17.83
CA PRO A 111 -21.30 11.84 -16.46
C PRO A 111 -20.08 11.55 -15.59
N LEU A 112 -19.91 12.37 -14.54
CA LEU A 112 -18.83 12.18 -13.57
C LEU A 112 -19.01 10.80 -12.94
N VAL A 113 -18.06 9.91 -13.18
CA VAL A 113 -18.01 8.61 -12.50
C VAL A 113 -17.90 8.87 -11.01
N ASN A 114 -18.75 8.23 -10.20
CA ASN A 114 -18.65 8.34 -8.75
C ASN A 114 -17.39 7.59 -8.28
N LEU A 115 -16.29 8.34 -8.15
CA LEU A 115 -14.97 7.82 -7.76
C LEU A 115 -15.02 7.02 -6.44
N ARG A 116 -15.88 7.41 -5.48
CA ARG A 116 -16.05 6.66 -4.21
C ARG A 116 -16.63 5.26 -4.40
N ARG A 117 -17.37 5.01 -5.49
CA ARG A 117 -17.89 3.68 -5.85
C ARG A 117 -16.90 2.89 -6.72
N ALA A 118 -16.06 3.60 -7.48
CA ALA A 118 -15.05 2.99 -8.35
C ALA A 118 -13.83 2.49 -7.56
N LEU A 119 -13.35 3.28 -6.59
CA LEU A 119 -12.19 2.96 -5.74
C LEU A 119 -12.28 1.59 -5.02
N PRO A 120 -13.38 1.21 -4.34
CA PRO A 120 -13.48 -0.11 -3.71
C PRO A 120 -13.54 -1.26 -4.72
N ARG A 121 -14.05 -1.02 -5.94
CA ARG A 121 -14.06 -2.03 -7.01
C ARG A 121 -12.66 -2.22 -7.60
N GLN A 122 -11.96 -1.12 -7.86
CA GLN A 122 -10.55 -1.09 -8.26
C GLN A 122 -9.68 -1.85 -7.25
N ALA A 123 -9.88 -1.64 -5.95
CA ALA A 123 -9.15 -2.35 -4.90
C ALA A 123 -9.29 -3.88 -4.96
N THR A 124 -10.35 -4.41 -5.58
CA THR A 124 -10.59 -5.85 -5.70
C THR A 124 -10.11 -6.43 -7.04
N VAL A 125 -9.82 -5.59 -8.03
CA VAL A 125 -9.28 -6.04 -9.31
C VAL A 125 -7.89 -6.63 -9.09
N GLN A 126 -7.66 -7.82 -9.65
CA GLN A 126 -6.38 -8.48 -9.64
C GLN A 126 -5.62 -8.20 -10.96
N LEU A 127 -4.32 -7.99 -10.85
CA LEU A 127 -3.44 -7.67 -11.97
C LEU A 127 -2.62 -8.90 -12.37
N SER A 128 -2.28 -8.98 -13.66
CA SER A 128 -1.22 -9.88 -14.12
C SER A 128 0.14 -9.38 -13.64
N HIS A 129 1.12 -10.29 -13.55
CA HIS A 129 2.50 -9.89 -13.20
C HIS A 129 3.03 -8.79 -14.12
N ALA A 130 2.79 -8.88 -15.44
CA ALA A 130 3.28 -7.92 -16.42
C ALA A 130 2.70 -6.50 -16.20
N ASN A 131 1.43 -6.40 -15.81
CA ASN A 131 0.80 -5.11 -15.52
C ASN A 131 1.28 -4.54 -14.19
N ALA A 132 1.30 -5.38 -13.13
CA ALA A 132 1.76 -4.95 -11.82
C ALA A 132 3.22 -4.47 -11.84
N SER A 133 4.13 -5.25 -12.43
CA SER A 133 5.54 -4.88 -12.56
C SER A 133 5.77 -3.62 -13.40
N ARG A 134 4.95 -3.41 -14.45
CA ARG A 134 4.98 -2.18 -15.25
C ARG A 134 4.60 -0.96 -14.42
N TRP A 135 3.53 -1.04 -13.64
CA TRP A 135 3.09 0.05 -12.77
C TRP A 135 4.12 0.38 -11.70
N LEU A 136 4.68 -0.65 -11.04
CA LEU A 136 5.78 -0.48 -10.08
C LEU A 136 6.97 0.23 -10.72
N LYS A 137 7.39 -0.20 -11.92
CA LYS A 137 8.52 0.40 -12.65
C LYS A 137 8.24 1.87 -13.02
N GLN A 138 7.04 2.19 -13.51
CA GLN A 138 6.65 3.56 -13.84
C GLN A 138 6.65 4.48 -12.62
N ALA A 139 6.33 3.96 -11.45
CA ALA A 139 6.41 4.68 -10.18
C ALA A 139 7.82 4.70 -9.54
N GLY A 140 8.84 4.15 -10.21
CA GLY A 140 10.22 4.13 -9.73
C GLY A 140 10.49 3.08 -8.64
N LEU A 141 9.61 2.08 -8.47
CA LEU A 141 9.87 0.89 -7.66
C LEU A 141 10.63 -0.15 -8.50
N ARG A 142 11.33 -1.05 -7.81
CA ARG A 142 11.97 -2.22 -8.41
C ARG A 142 11.36 -3.49 -7.85
N TRP A 143 11.51 -4.58 -8.59
CA TRP A 143 11.12 -5.92 -8.20
C TRP A 143 12.28 -6.87 -8.50
N ARG A 144 12.48 -7.88 -7.65
CA ARG A 144 13.52 -8.89 -7.81
C ARG A 144 13.00 -10.25 -7.35
N SER A 145 13.30 -11.27 -8.14
CA SER A 145 13.15 -12.67 -7.75
C SER A 145 14.50 -13.32 -7.51
N THR A 146 14.63 -14.10 -6.44
CA THR A 146 15.81 -14.92 -6.15
C THR A 146 15.97 -16.05 -7.17
N GLY A 147 14.86 -16.66 -7.60
CA GLY A 147 14.84 -17.70 -8.63
C GLY A 147 14.81 -17.20 -10.08
N ASN A 148 14.90 -15.88 -10.31
CA ASN A 148 14.85 -15.27 -11.64
C ASN A 148 13.61 -15.69 -12.45
N CYS A 149 12.45 -15.74 -11.80
CA CYS A 149 11.20 -16.21 -12.38
C CYS A 149 9.98 -15.52 -11.75
N THR A 150 8.82 -15.70 -12.37
CA THR A 150 7.57 -15.03 -12.01
C THR A 150 6.39 -15.99 -11.84
N ASP A 151 6.61 -17.30 -11.87
CA ASP A 151 5.53 -18.30 -11.71
C ASP A 151 5.03 -18.30 -10.26
N LYS A 152 3.76 -17.99 -10.07
CA LYS A 152 3.08 -17.98 -8.78
C LYS A 152 3.13 -19.33 -8.05
N ARG A 153 3.28 -20.44 -8.77
CA ARG A 153 3.27 -21.78 -8.18
C ARG A 153 4.62 -22.17 -7.55
N LEU A 154 5.66 -21.37 -7.75
CA LEU A 154 7.02 -21.68 -7.33
C LEU A 154 7.48 -20.73 -6.22
N ARG A 155 7.80 -21.29 -5.04
CA ARG A 155 8.15 -20.53 -3.82
C ARG A 155 9.42 -19.66 -3.90
N TYR A 156 10.27 -19.92 -4.90
CA TYR A 156 11.51 -19.17 -5.11
C TYR A 156 11.37 -18.11 -6.21
N CYS A 157 10.21 -18.05 -6.88
CA CYS A 157 9.87 -16.94 -7.75
C CYS A 157 9.33 -15.79 -6.90
N THR A 158 9.34 -14.58 -7.45
CA THR A 158 8.55 -13.48 -6.87
C THR A 158 7.42 -13.18 -7.83
N SER A 159 6.25 -13.74 -7.60
CA SER A 159 5.14 -13.50 -8.53
C SER A 159 4.34 -12.27 -8.12
N LEU A 160 3.81 -11.56 -9.11
CA LEU A 160 2.83 -10.49 -8.91
C LEU A 160 1.55 -10.86 -9.65
N ASP A 161 1.41 -12.13 -10.04
CA ASP A 161 0.25 -12.59 -10.77
C ASP A 161 -0.93 -12.75 -9.82
N ALA A 162 -2.09 -12.25 -10.22
CA ALA A 162 -3.27 -12.10 -9.38
C ALA A 162 -3.05 -11.24 -8.11
N VAL A 163 -2.07 -10.33 -8.10
CA VAL A 163 -1.93 -9.35 -7.02
C VAL A 163 -3.07 -8.33 -7.08
N ARG A 164 -3.56 -7.85 -5.94
CA ARG A 164 -4.61 -6.84 -5.95
C ARG A 164 -4.07 -5.49 -6.40
N THR A 165 -4.88 -4.76 -7.15
CA THR A 165 -4.59 -3.39 -7.56
C THR A 165 -4.34 -2.50 -6.34
N SER A 166 -5.07 -2.69 -5.23
CA SER A 166 -4.83 -1.95 -3.98
C SER A 166 -3.45 -2.20 -3.37
N THR A 167 -2.93 -3.43 -3.47
CA THR A 167 -1.58 -3.76 -2.98
C THR A 167 -0.51 -3.06 -3.82
N VAL A 168 -0.66 -3.05 -5.15
CA VAL A 168 0.26 -2.32 -6.04
C VAL A 168 0.20 -0.81 -5.78
N SER A 169 -1.01 -0.24 -5.67
CA SER A 169 -1.18 1.18 -5.34
C SER A 169 -0.62 1.53 -3.95
N GLY A 170 -0.80 0.66 -2.96
CA GLY A 170 -0.24 0.85 -1.62
C GLY A 170 1.29 0.84 -1.59
N LEU A 171 1.93 -0.02 -2.39
CA LEU A 171 3.39 0.01 -2.57
C LEU A 171 3.85 1.31 -3.22
N ILE A 172 3.11 1.80 -4.21
CA ILE A 172 3.38 3.09 -4.87
C ILE A 172 3.24 4.25 -3.88
N GLU A 173 2.18 4.26 -3.07
CA GLU A 173 1.97 5.27 -2.03
C GLU A 173 3.11 5.22 -0.99
N LEU A 174 3.50 4.03 -0.54
CA LEU A 174 4.63 3.85 0.38
C LEU A 174 5.92 4.45 -0.20
N LYS A 175 6.23 4.17 -1.47
CA LYS A 175 7.38 4.75 -2.18
C LYS A 175 7.34 6.28 -2.24
N GLN A 176 6.16 6.84 -2.49
CA GLN A 176 5.96 8.28 -2.63
C GLN A 176 6.06 9.00 -1.28
N ARG A 177 5.37 8.50 -0.25
CA ARG A 177 5.34 9.08 1.09
C ARG A 177 6.68 8.97 1.81
N SER A 178 7.36 7.84 1.64
CA SER A 178 8.68 7.64 2.27
C SER A 178 9.81 8.35 1.53
N GLY A 179 9.68 8.57 0.22
CA GLY A 179 10.79 8.96 -0.66
C GLY A 179 11.87 7.88 -0.81
N CYS A 180 11.80 6.78 -0.07
CA CYS A 180 12.83 5.75 0.01
C CYS A 180 12.89 4.89 -1.25
N ARG A 181 14.01 4.18 -1.47
CA ARG A 181 14.03 3.10 -2.47
C ARG A 181 13.21 1.93 -1.94
N VAL A 182 12.35 1.36 -2.79
CA VAL A 182 11.53 0.18 -2.47
C VAL A 182 11.83 -0.90 -3.50
N MET A 183 12.20 -2.09 -3.01
CA MET A 183 12.45 -3.29 -3.81
C MET A 183 11.47 -4.37 -3.35
N VAL A 184 10.55 -4.76 -4.22
CA VAL A 184 9.62 -5.86 -3.97
C VAL A 184 10.35 -7.19 -4.17
N THR A 185 10.26 -8.07 -3.18
CA THR A 185 10.95 -9.38 -3.13
C THR A 185 10.01 -10.56 -2.92
N GLY A 186 8.78 -10.31 -2.52
CA GLY A 186 7.72 -11.31 -2.37
C GLY A 186 6.40 -10.75 -2.83
N GLY A 187 5.52 -11.61 -3.35
CA GLY A 187 4.21 -11.22 -3.83
C GLY A 187 3.24 -12.35 -3.63
N THR A 188 2.74 -12.93 -4.71
CA THR A 188 1.63 -13.89 -4.66
C THR A 188 2.06 -15.34 -4.76
N GLU A 189 3.38 -15.60 -4.84
CA GLU A 189 3.94 -16.94 -4.97
C GLU A 189 3.52 -17.91 -3.84
N ALA A 190 3.66 -19.21 -4.11
CA ALA A 190 3.45 -20.27 -3.14
C ALA A 190 4.50 -20.23 -2.01
N GLY A 191 4.22 -20.88 -0.88
CA GLY A 191 5.14 -20.97 0.26
C GLY A 191 4.75 -20.07 1.43
N HIS A 192 3.84 -19.12 1.23
CA HIS A 192 3.26 -18.27 2.27
C HIS A 192 2.06 -18.93 2.98
N ALA A 193 1.79 -18.50 4.21
CA ALA A 193 0.62 -18.95 4.96
C ALA A 193 -0.70 -18.61 4.21
N PRO A 194 -1.66 -19.55 4.12
CA PRO A 194 -2.93 -19.31 3.45
C PRO A 194 -3.85 -18.41 4.27
N GLY A 195 -4.86 -17.84 3.61
CA GLY A 195 -5.91 -17.07 4.28
C GLY A 195 -6.54 -16.00 3.40
N PRO A 196 -7.62 -15.36 3.85
CA PRO A 196 -8.32 -14.33 3.07
C PRO A 196 -7.49 -13.06 2.88
N LEU A 197 -6.61 -12.74 3.84
CA LEU A 197 -5.71 -11.58 3.80
C LEU A 197 -4.25 -12.04 3.62
N SER A 198 -3.99 -12.87 2.61
CA SER A 198 -2.69 -13.54 2.39
C SER A 198 -1.96 -13.04 1.14
N HIS A 199 -0.70 -13.47 1.00
CA HIS A 199 0.09 -13.35 -0.23
C HIS A 199 -0.62 -13.98 -1.42
N GLY A 200 -1.05 -15.25 -1.28
CA GLY A 200 -1.72 -15.98 -2.35
C GLY A 200 -3.05 -15.33 -2.81
N ALA A 201 -3.73 -14.62 -1.91
CA ALA A 201 -4.94 -13.84 -2.20
C ALA A 201 -4.65 -12.43 -2.77
N GLY A 202 -3.38 -12.04 -2.86
CA GLY A 202 -2.93 -10.77 -3.44
C GLY A 202 -3.05 -9.56 -2.51
N TYR A 203 -3.23 -9.76 -1.20
CA TYR A 203 -3.37 -8.69 -0.21
C TYR A 203 -2.03 -8.20 0.34
N LYS A 204 -1.00 -9.05 0.22
CA LYS A 204 0.30 -8.84 0.85
C LYS A 204 1.40 -8.75 -0.20
N ALA A 205 2.48 -8.08 0.15
CA ALA A 205 3.71 -8.06 -0.61
C ALA A 205 4.91 -7.90 0.32
N ASP A 206 6.03 -8.51 -0.05
CA ASP A 206 7.27 -8.39 0.71
C ASP A 206 8.20 -7.39 0.04
N ILE A 207 8.87 -6.57 0.85
CA ILE A 207 9.92 -5.67 0.37
C ILE A 207 11.22 -5.89 1.13
N SER A 208 12.34 -5.67 0.44
CA SER A 208 13.66 -5.69 1.08
C SER A 208 13.78 -4.56 2.11
N PRO A 209 14.38 -4.83 3.27
CA PRO A 209 14.65 -3.80 4.27
C PRO A 209 15.75 -2.87 3.75
N ASN A 210 15.71 -1.63 4.20
CA ASN A 210 16.81 -0.69 4.04
C ASN A 210 16.67 0.46 5.03
N PRO A 211 17.77 1.11 5.43
CA PRO A 211 17.73 2.10 6.52
C PRO A 211 16.73 3.24 6.33
N CYS A 212 16.41 3.60 5.08
CA CYS A 212 15.40 4.62 4.81
C CYS A 212 13.99 4.09 5.10
N ILE A 213 13.62 2.93 4.54
CA ILE A 213 12.26 2.40 4.69
C ILE A 213 12.01 1.94 6.13
N ASP A 214 13.01 1.35 6.78
CA ASP A 214 12.91 0.87 8.16
C ASP A 214 12.63 2.05 9.10
N ARG A 215 13.38 3.15 8.93
CA ARG A 215 13.16 4.38 9.69
C ARG A 215 11.79 4.99 9.39
N PHE A 216 11.39 5.05 8.13
CA PHE A 216 10.08 5.61 7.76
C PHE A 216 8.95 4.84 8.45
N ILE A 217 8.92 3.52 8.34
CA ILE A 217 7.87 2.68 8.94
C ILE A 217 7.87 2.83 10.46
N THR A 218 9.04 2.70 11.10
CA THR A 218 9.11 2.70 12.57
C THR A 218 8.87 4.06 13.22
N GLN A 219 9.00 5.17 12.48
CA GLN A 219 8.78 6.53 13.00
C GLN A 219 7.40 7.11 12.65
N ASN A 220 6.73 6.62 11.60
CA ASN A 220 5.49 7.22 11.08
C ASN A 220 4.25 6.35 11.30
N HIS A 221 4.41 5.15 11.88
CA HIS A 221 3.33 4.20 12.09
C HIS A 221 3.30 3.70 13.53
N ASP A 222 2.10 3.43 14.03
CA ASP A 222 1.88 3.03 15.42
C ASP A 222 2.38 1.62 15.65
N ARG A 223 3.06 1.39 16.78
CA ARG A 223 3.42 0.04 17.21
C ARG A 223 2.16 -0.76 17.51
N ALA A 224 2.03 -1.92 16.88
CA ALA A 224 0.86 -2.79 16.97
C ALA A 224 1.17 -4.13 17.67
N GLY A 225 2.24 -4.19 18.46
CA GLY A 225 2.66 -5.36 19.23
C GLY A 225 3.63 -6.27 18.47
N MET A 226 3.64 -7.55 18.84
CA MET A 226 4.42 -8.60 18.18
C MET A 226 3.50 -9.70 17.66
N ARG A 227 3.83 -10.25 16.50
CA ARG A 227 3.19 -11.45 15.94
C ARG A 227 3.76 -12.70 16.63
N SER A 228 3.06 -13.82 16.53
CA SER A 228 3.42 -15.08 17.20
C SER A 228 4.79 -15.66 16.82
N ASP A 229 5.33 -15.25 15.68
CA ASP A 229 6.68 -15.60 15.21
C ASP A 229 7.77 -14.61 15.67
N GLY A 230 7.43 -13.63 16.49
CA GLY A 230 8.35 -12.60 17.00
C GLY A 230 8.44 -11.35 16.12
N SER A 231 7.74 -11.30 14.98
CA SER A 231 7.78 -10.14 14.10
C SER A 231 7.18 -8.91 14.77
N ARG A 232 7.89 -7.78 14.73
CA ARG A 232 7.39 -6.51 15.29
C ARG A 232 6.37 -5.91 14.32
N LEU A 233 5.21 -5.52 14.84
CA LEU A 233 4.13 -4.98 14.03
C LEU A 233 4.05 -3.47 14.13
N TYR A 234 3.82 -2.83 12.98
CA TYR A 234 3.50 -1.41 12.87
C TYR A 234 2.23 -1.26 12.03
N ARG A 235 1.42 -0.23 12.32
CA ARG A 235 0.15 -0.01 11.66
C ARG A 235 -0.01 1.45 11.25
N SER A 236 -0.39 1.66 9.99
CA SER A 236 -0.78 2.99 9.52
C SER A 236 -2.22 3.32 9.93
N GLU A 237 -2.57 4.61 9.93
CA GLU A 237 -3.96 5.07 10.11
C GLU A 237 -4.93 4.44 9.09
N SER A 238 -4.46 4.17 7.86
CA SER A 238 -5.23 3.49 6.81
C SER A 238 -5.44 1.99 7.06
N GLY A 239 -4.87 1.43 8.13
CA GLY A 239 -5.02 0.03 8.50
C GLY A 239 -4.06 -0.94 7.80
N THR A 240 -3.08 -0.41 7.03
CA THR A 240 -1.95 -1.19 6.51
C THR A 240 -1.11 -1.67 7.68
N VAL A 241 -0.70 -2.93 7.66
CA VAL A 241 0.12 -3.54 8.70
C VAL A 241 1.46 -3.94 8.12
N PHE A 242 2.52 -3.52 8.78
CA PHE A 242 3.90 -3.84 8.46
C PHE A 242 4.41 -4.81 9.52
N ALA A 243 4.88 -5.98 9.11
CA ALA A 243 5.55 -6.95 9.97
C ALA A 243 7.05 -6.94 9.64
N ASP A 244 7.86 -6.64 10.64
CA ASP A 244 9.31 -6.71 10.58
C ASP A 244 9.74 -8.15 10.89
N GLU A 245 10.03 -8.93 9.84
CA GLU A 245 10.53 -10.32 9.96
C GLU A 245 12.06 -10.39 10.07
N GLY A 246 12.73 -9.23 10.06
CA GLY A 246 14.18 -9.09 10.15
C GLY A 246 14.90 -9.13 8.80
N ASP A 247 14.59 -10.10 7.94
CA ASP A 247 15.19 -10.20 6.60
C ASP A 247 14.35 -9.53 5.50
N HIS A 248 13.07 -9.29 5.76
CA HIS A 248 12.15 -8.52 4.93
C HIS A 248 11.02 -7.88 5.73
N TRP A 249 10.32 -6.95 5.07
CA TRP A 249 9.04 -6.45 5.54
C TRP A 249 7.92 -7.20 4.85
N ASP A 250 7.09 -7.89 5.62
CA ASP A 250 5.82 -8.45 5.20
C ASP A 250 4.73 -7.38 5.40
N ILE A 251 4.11 -6.93 4.31
CA ILE A 251 3.15 -5.82 4.34
C ILE A 251 1.77 -6.28 3.91
N LEU A 252 0.79 -6.13 4.80
CA LEU A 252 -0.63 -6.32 4.53
C LEU A 252 -1.32 -4.99 4.22
N PHE A 253 -1.83 -4.85 3.01
CA PHE A 253 -2.63 -3.71 2.57
C PHE A 253 -4.13 -4.02 2.77
N ARG A 254 -4.87 -3.08 3.39
CA ARG A 254 -6.30 -3.20 3.69
C ARG A 254 -7.14 -2.23 2.89
#